data_AF-A0A2N0XX23-F1
#
_entry.id   AF-A0A2N0XX23-F1
#
_cell.length_a   1.000
_cell.length_b   1.000
_cell.length_c   1.000
_cell.angle_alpha   90.00
_cell.angle_beta   90.00
_cell.angle_gamma   90.00
#
_symmetry.space_group_name_H-M   'P 1'
#
loop_
_entity.id
_entity.type
_entity.pdbx_description
1 polymer ?
#
loop_
_entity_poly.entity_id
_entity_poly.type
_entity_poly.pdbx_seq_one_letter_code
_entity_poly.pdbx_strand_id
1 'polypeptide(L)' 'DHDKHDHDKHDHEEHGGHGEFIVEYHFDCGNIAKLNQIDTQWFKHFPSTESMSVNMITEKAQVATELSKNNHKVSF' A
#
# COMPACT_ATOMS: atom_id res chain seq x y z
N ASP A 1 -9.88 58.88 14.54
CA ASP A 1 -9.25 57.76 15.26
C ASP A 1 -9.16 56.59 14.28
N HIS A 2 -8.01 55.92 14.25
CA HIS A 2 -7.59 54.99 13.21
C HIS A 2 -8.27 53.62 13.31
N ASP A 3 -8.92 53.22 12.21
CA ASP A 3 -8.65 52.00 11.45
C ASP A 3 -8.18 50.76 12.21
N LYS A 4 -9.03 49.72 12.29
CA LYS A 4 -8.64 48.30 12.35
C LYS A 4 -9.72 47.40 11.73
N HIS A 5 -9.60 47.19 10.42
CA HIS A 5 -10.06 45.96 9.80
C HIS A 5 -9.21 44.80 10.36
N ASP A 6 -9.80 43.94 11.21
CA ASP A 6 -9.17 42.66 11.54
C ASP A 6 -9.80 41.57 10.69
N HIS A 7 -8.92 40.81 10.05
CA HIS A 7 -9.21 39.97 8.91
C HIS A 7 -9.81 38.64 9.36
N ASP A 8 -10.91 38.24 8.72
CA ASP A 8 -11.34 36.85 8.62
C ASP A 8 -10.15 36.00 8.16
N LYS A 9 -9.48 35.35 9.09
CA LYS A 9 -8.51 34.29 8.80
C LYS A 9 -9.32 33.04 8.51
N HIS A 10 -9.71 32.91 7.24
CA HIS A 10 -10.01 31.61 6.65
C HIS A 10 -8.73 30.78 6.70
N ASP A 11 -8.56 30.00 7.76
CA ASP A 11 -7.55 28.95 7.77
C ASP A 11 -8.05 27.89 6.80
N HIS A 12 -7.39 27.83 5.64
CA HIS A 12 -7.69 26.88 4.60
C HIS A 12 -7.31 25.50 5.14
N GLU A 13 -8.32 24.71 5.53
CA GLU A 13 -8.15 23.29 5.73
C GLU A 13 -7.78 22.66 4.38
N GLU A 14 -6.47 22.63 4.08
CA GLU A 14 -5.90 21.77 3.05
C GLU A 14 -6.07 20.33 3.53
N HIS A 15 -7.28 19.80 3.38
CA HIS A 15 -7.55 18.38 3.44
C HIS A 15 -6.78 17.71 2.29
N GLY A 16 -5.53 17.35 2.56
CA GLY A 16 -4.73 16.52 1.67
C GLY A 16 -5.53 15.28 1.31
N GLY A 17 -5.97 15.20 0.06
CA GLY A 17 -6.84 14.14 -0.41
C GLY A 17 -6.21 12.77 -0.20
N HIS A 18 -6.91 11.89 0.52
CA HIS A 18 -6.53 10.49 0.61
C HIS A 18 -6.54 9.89 -0.81
N GLY A 19 -5.35 9.61 -1.35
CA GLY A 19 -5.21 8.95 -2.64
C GLY A 19 -5.39 7.45 -2.47
N GLU A 20 -6.47 6.91 -3.03
CA GLU A 20 -6.66 5.47 -3.20
C GLU A 20 -6.41 5.10 -4.66
N PHE A 21 -5.79 3.95 -4.88
CA PHE A 21 -5.72 3.34 -6.20
C PHE A 21 -5.74 1.83 -6.07
N ILE A 22 -6.35 1.16 -7.05
CA ILE A 22 -6.48 -0.28 -7.12
C ILE A 22 -5.70 -0.76 -8.33
N VAL A 23 -4.93 -1.84 -8.18
CA VAL A 23 -4.19 -2.46 -9.27
C VAL A 23 -4.47 -3.95 -9.28
N GLU A 24 -4.72 -4.49 -10.48
CA GLU A 24 -4.91 -5.92 -10.71
C GLU A 24 -3.82 -6.42 -11.66
N TYR A 25 -3.25 -7.59 -11.35
CA TYR A 25 -2.23 -8.24 -12.16
C TYR A 25 -2.61 -9.70 -12.42
N HIS A 26 -2.38 -10.16 -13.66
CA HIS A 26 -2.53 -11.56 -14.05
C HIS A 26 -1.20 -12.08 -14.59
N PHE A 27 -0.74 -13.20 -14.06
CA PHE A 27 0.51 -13.84 -14.47
C PHE A 27 0.23 -15.25 -15.00
N ASP A 28 0.75 -15.58 -16.17
CA ASP A 28 0.76 -16.95 -16.69
C ASP A 28 2.09 -17.62 -16.33
N CYS A 29 2.02 -18.71 -15.57
CA CYS A 29 3.16 -19.51 -15.16
C CYS A 29 3.12 -20.87 -15.86
N GLY A 30 4.11 -21.17 -16.70
CA GLY A 30 4.19 -22.46 -17.38
C GLY A 30 4.28 -23.69 -16.46
N ASN A 31 4.63 -23.51 -15.18
CA ASN A 31 4.49 -24.54 -14.15
C ASN A 31 4.25 -23.89 -12.77
N ILE A 32 2.98 -23.66 -12.45
CA ILE A 32 2.57 -23.02 -11.19
C ILE A 32 3.00 -23.82 -9.95
N ALA A 33 3.13 -25.14 -10.04
CA ALA A 33 3.48 -25.98 -8.89
C ALA A 33 4.90 -25.74 -8.35
N LYS A 34 5.79 -25.12 -9.14
CA LYS A 34 7.15 -24.72 -8.74
C LYS A 34 7.22 -23.38 -8.02
N LEU A 35 6.13 -22.63 -8.00
CA LEU A 35 6.06 -21.38 -7.25
C LEU A 35 5.99 -21.74 -5.76
N ASN A 36 6.91 -21.18 -4.97
CA ASN A 36 7.01 -21.42 -3.52
C ASN A 36 7.12 -20.10 -2.71
N GLN A 37 7.29 -18.96 -3.40
CA GLN A 37 7.45 -17.66 -2.76
C GLN A 37 7.08 -16.53 -3.71
N ILE A 38 6.53 -15.45 -3.15
CA ILE A 38 6.41 -14.13 -3.77
C ILE A 38 7.28 -13.15 -2.97
N ASP A 39 8.12 -12.41 -3.68
CA ASP A 39 8.98 -11.33 -3.16
C ASP A 39 8.54 -10.03 -3.83
N THR A 40 8.05 -9.06 -3.04
CA THR A 40 7.60 -7.78 -3.57
C THR A 40 8.66 -6.68 -3.47
N GLN A 41 8.82 -5.92 -4.55
CA GLN A 41 9.65 -4.72 -4.57
C GLN A 41 8.88 -3.45 -4.16
N TRP A 42 7.64 -3.59 -3.67
CA TRP A 42 6.75 -2.46 -3.35
C TRP A 42 7.40 -1.41 -2.46
N PHE A 43 7.96 -1.82 -1.31
CA PHE A 43 8.56 -0.91 -0.31
C PHE A 43 9.82 -0.20 -0.82
N LYS A 44 10.41 -0.65 -1.93
CA LYS A 44 11.49 0.05 -2.61
C LYS A 44 10.95 1.21 -3.46
N HIS A 45 9.82 1.01 -4.14
CA HIS A 45 9.19 2.03 -4.98
C HIS A 45 8.32 3.01 -4.17
N PHE A 46 7.71 2.54 -3.08
CA PHE A 46 6.84 3.28 -2.18
C PHE A 46 7.39 3.22 -0.75
N PRO A 47 8.48 3.95 -0.45
CA PRO A 47 9.17 3.84 0.84
C PRO A 47 8.36 4.34 2.04
N SER A 48 7.29 5.13 1.79
CA SER A 48 6.39 5.63 2.82
C SER A 48 5.27 4.64 3.19
N THR A 49 5.14 3.50 2.49
CA THR A 49 4.17 2.46 2.87
C THR A 49 4.63 1.81 4.17
N GLU A 50 3.82 1.92 5.22
CA GLU A 50 4.06 1.30 6.52
C GLU A 50 3.93 -0.22 6.45
N SER A 51 2.77 -0.69 5.99
CA SER A 51 2.47 -2.11 5.87
C SER A 51 1.59 -2.43 4.66
N MET A 52 1.52 -3.72 4.33
CA MET A 52 0.65 -4.26 3.28
C MET A 52 -0.01 -5.54 3.79
N SER A 53 -1.33 -5.51 3.92
CA SER A 53 -2.13 -6.70 4.21
C SER A 53 -2.24 -7.59 2.98
N VAL A 54 -1.83 -8.84 3.11
CA VAL A 54 -1.84 -9.83 2.04
C VAL A 54 -2.77 -10.97 2.40
N ASN A 55 -3.74 -11.23 1.53
CA ASN A 55 -4.55 -12.44 1.53
C ASN A 55 -4.17 -13.25 0.29
N MET A 56 -3.67 -14.47 0.51
CA MET A 56 -3.20 -15.37 -0.54
C MET A 56 -3.93 -16.69 -0.45
N ILE A 57 -4.36 -17.21 -1.59
CA ILE A 57 -5.03 -18.51 -1.71
C ILE A 57 -4.34 -19.28 -2.82
N THR A 58 -3.88 -20.48 -2.51
CA THR A 58 -3.26 -21.42 -3.45
C THR A 58 -3.90 -22.80 -3.28
N GLU A 59 -3.54 -23.76 -4.13
CA GLU A 59 -3.93 -25.16 -3.93
C GLU A 59 -3.38 -25.78 -2.65
N LYS A 60 -2.24 -25.27 -2.14
CA LYS A 60 -1.52 -25.83 -0.99
C LYS A 60 -1.96 -25.21 0.33
N ALA A 61 -2.30 -23.91 0.33
CA ALA A 61 -2.55 -23.14 1.55
C ALA A 61 -3.34 -21.85 1.29
N GLN A 62 -3.99 -21.36 2.36
CA GLN A 62 -4.50 -20.01 2.48
C GLN A 62 -3.71 -19.26 3.56
N VAL A 63 -3.26 -18.05 3.24
CA VAL A 63 -2.43 -17.23 4.13
C VAL A 63 -3.02 -15.83 4.22
N ALA A 64 -3.15 -15.33 5.45
CA ALA A 64 -3.39 -13.92 5.73
C ALA A 64 -2.19 -13.41 6.54
N THR A 65 -1.48 -12.41 6.03
CA THR A 65 -0.27 -11.89 6.68
C THR A 65 -0.10 -10.40 6.39
N GLU A 66 0.76 -9.76 7.16
CA GLU A 66 1.16 -8.37 6.95
C GLU A 66 2.62 -8.32 6.52
N LEU A 67 2.88 -7.62 5.42
CA LEU A 67 4.21 -7.33 4.94
C LEU A 67 4.63 -5.93 5.34
N SER A 68 5.94 -5.74 5.52
CA SER A 68 6.57 -4.44 5.72
C SER A 68 7.89 -4.39 4.97
N LYS A 69 8.57 -3.24 5.01
CA LYS A 69 9.92 -3.09 4.43
C LYS A 69 10.90 -4.19 4.92
N ASN A 70 10.77 -4.61 6.17
CA ASN A 70 11.66 -5.61 6.78
C ASN A 70 11.18 -7.06 6.57
N ASN A 71 9.94 -7.27 6.15
CA ASN A 71 9.36 -8.58 5.84
C ASN A 71 8.46 -8.46 4.61
N HIS A 72 9.05 -8.55 3.42
CA HIS A 72 8.40 -8.29 2.13
C HIS A 72 8.23 -9.56 1.29
N LYS A 73 8.23 -10.73 1.93
CA LYS A 73 8.16 -12.04 1.29
C LYS A 73 7.02 -12.86 1.86
N VAL A 74 6.32 -13.58 1.00
CA VAL A 74 5.30 -14.58 1.38
C VAL A 74 5.69 -15.92 0.77
N SER A 75 5.75 -16.97 1.58
CA SER A 75 6.09 -18.33 1.16
C SER A 75 4.90 -19.28 1.30
N PHE A 76 4.90 -20.36 0.51
CA PHE A 76 3.86 -21.40 0.47
C PHE A 76 4.39 -22.75 -0.01
#